data_AF-A0A3N6V3R5-F1
#
_entry.id   AF-A0A3N6V3R5-F1
#
_cell.length_a   1.000
_cell.length_b   1.000
_cell.length_c   1.000
_cell.angle_alpha   90.00
_cell.angle_beta   90.00
_cell.angle_gamma   90.00
#
_symmetry.space_group_name_H-M   'P 1'
#
loop_
_entity.id
_entity.type
_entity.pdbx_description
1 polymer ?
#
loop_
_entity_poly.entity_id
_entity_poly.type
_entity_poly.pdbx_seq_one_letter_code
_entity_poly.pdbx_strand_id
1 'polypeptide(L)' 'MPGGIIVENNPLRAGRFTSGEFEKWQGFPVGYTELGNTLHRYHLLGNSMIVPVIKWIGREFTARCDKQ' A
#
# COMPACT_ATOMS: atom_id res chain seq x y z
N MET A 1 16.75 -9.15 -21.57
CA MET A 1 16.98 -7.69 -21.65
C MET A 1 17.36 -7.20 -20.26
N PRO A 2 18.62 -6.81 -20.01
CA PRO A 2 19.04 -6.35 -18.69
C PRO A 2 18.67 -4.86 -18.55
N GLY A 3 17.44 -4.61 -18.11
CA GLY A 3 16.97 -3.26 -17.77
C GLY A 3 17.53 -2.85 -16.41
N GLY A 4 18.67 -2.16 -16.44
CA GLY A 4 19.40 -1.76 -15.25
C GLY A 4 18.66 -0.73 -14.38
N ILE A 5 18.66 -0.98 -13.08
CA ILE A 5 18.95 0.02 -12.05
C ILE A 5 19.93 -0.65 -11.09
N ILE A 6 21.21 -0.31 -11.23
CA ILE A 6 22.28 -0.68 -10.32
C ILE A 6 22.04 0.04 -8.99
N VAL A 7 21.98 -0.74 -7.91
CA VAL A 7 21.90 -0.29 -6.52
C VAL A 7 23.27 0.27 -6.14
N GLU A 8 23.43 1.59 -6.24
CA GLU A 8 24.59 2.30 -5.69
C GLU A 8 24.10 3.31 -4.66
N ASN A 9 24.72 3.24 -3.47
CA ASN A 9 24.56 4.14 -2.33
C ASN A 9 24.90 5.59 -2.71
N ASN A 10 23.94 6.29 -3.31
CA ASN A 10 23.99 7.74 -3.50
C ASN A 10 22.83 8.37 -2.70
N PRO A 11 23.09 9.24 -1.70
CA PRO A 11 22.04 9.82 -0.85
C PRO A 11 21.06 10.75 -1.59
N LEU A 12 21.33 11.07 -2.86
CA LEU A 12 20.50 11.96 -3.68
C LEU A 12 19.78 11.27 -4.85
N ARG A 13 19.77 9.92 -4.89
CA ARG A 13 19.10 9.17 -5.97
C ARG A 13 17.66 8.85 -5.57
N ALA A 14 16.70 9.28 -6.39
CA ALA A 14 15.29 8.97 -6.18
C ALA A 14 15.06 7.44 -6.18
N GLY A 15 14.81 6.87 -5.00
CA GLY A 15 14.42 5.47 -4.83
C GLY A 15 12.93 5.27 -5.12
N ARG A 16 12.55 4.05 -5.53
CA ARG A 16 11.14 3.64 -5.52
C ARG A 16 10.79 3.21 -4.11
N PHE A 17 9.62 3.59 -3.62
CA PHE A 17 9.11 3.05 -2.37
C PHE A 17 9.06 1.52 -2.43
N THR A 18 9.50 0.88 -1.36
CA THR A 18 9.36 -0.54 -1.13
C THR A 18 7.89 -0.92 -0.92
N SER A 19 7.52 -2.18 -1.16
CA SER A 19 6.14 -2.64 -0.93
C SER A 19 5.70 -2.45 0.53
N GLY A 20 6.61 -2.59 1.50
CA GLY A 20 6.32 -2.34 2.92
C GLY A 20 6.11 -0.86 3.26
N GLU A 21 6.78 0.06 2.55
CA GLU A 21 6.50 1.49 2.69
C GLU A 21 5.15 1.87 2.09
N PHE A 22 4.77 1.28 0.94
CA PHE A 22 3.45 1.46 0.36
C PHE A 22 2.33 0.90 1.25
N GLU A 23 2.53 -0.26 1.88
CA GLU A 23 1.59 -0.81 2.87
C GLU A 23 1.35 0.18 4.00
N LYS A 24 2.43 0.70 4.60
CA LYS A 24 2.34 1.71 5.68
C LYS A 24 1.64 2.97 5.20
N TRP A 25 1.96 3.44 3.99
CA TRP A 25 1.36 4.65 3.42
C TRP A 25 -0.15 4.50 3.21
N GLN A 26 -0.60 3.31 2.81
CA GLN A 26 -2.02 2.99 2.65
C GLN A 26 -2.72 2.65 3.97
N GLY A 27 -1.98 2.50 5.07
CA GLY A 27 -2.50 2.11 6.38
C GLY A 27 -2.69 0.60 6.57
N PHE A 28 -2.08 -0.23 5.72
CA PHE A 28 -2.00 -1.67 5.92
C PHE A 28 -0.96 -2.03 6.99
N PRO A 29 -1.18 -3.13 7.74
CA PRO A 29 -0.12 -3.75 8.53
C PRO A 29 1.07 -4.14 7.65
N VAL A 30 2.28 -4.07 8.21
CA VAL A 30 3.49 -4.48 7.48
C VAL A 30 3.42 -5.99 7.19
N GLY A 31 3.63 -6.38 5.94
CA GLY A 31 3.55 -7.78 5.52
C GLY A 31 2.14 -8.25 5.14
N TYR A 32 1.13 -7.39 5.20
CA TYR A 32 -0.27 -7.76 4.91
C TYR A 32 -0.47 -8.29 3.48
N THR A 33 0.30 -7.80 2.52
CA THR A 33 0.20 -8.21 1.10
C THR A 33 1.25 -9.25 0.69
N GLU A 34 1.88 -9.94 1.65
CA GLU A 34 2.89 -10.96 1.43
C GLU A 34 2.30 -12.35 1.11
N LEU A 35 1.50 -12.43 0.05
CA LEU A 35 0.73 -13.63 -0.31
C LEU A 35 1.45 -14.51 -1.36
N GLY A 36 2.77 -14.68 -1.20
CA GLY A 36 3.58 -15.62 -1.99
C GLY A 36 4.13 -15.10 -3.33
N ASN A 37 3.39 -14.28 -4.10
CA ASN A 37 3.89 -13.75 -5.38
C ASN A 37 4.17 -12.24 -5.34
N THR A 38 5.46 -11.89 -5.22
CA THR A 38 5.97 -10.52 -5.08
C THR A 38 5.73 -9.64 -6.31
N LEU A 39 5.69 -10.21 -7.53
CA LEU A 39 5.50 -9.44 -8.78
C LEU A 39 4.10 -8.80 -8.88
N HIS A 40 3.10 -9.39 -8.23
CA HIS A 40 1.75 -8.83 -8.17
C HIS A 40 1.56 -7.86 -7.01
N ARG A 41 2.50 -7.78 -6.05
CA ARG A 41 2.34 -7.00 -4.82
C ARG A 41 2.18 -5.50 -5.06
N TYR A 42 2.95 -4.93 -5.99
CA TYR A 42 2.79 -3.52 -6.39
C TYR A 42 1.45 -3.24 -7.09
N HIS A 43 0.97 -4.16 -7.94
CA HIS A 43 -0.33 -4.02 -8.59
C HIS A 43 -1.49 -4.17 -7.60
N LEU A 44 -1.38 -5.11 -6.65
CA LEU A 44 -2.35 -5.31 -5.58
C LEU A 44 -2.45 -4.07 -4.70
N LEU A 45 -1.31 -3.52 -4.26
CA LEU A 45 -1.28 -2.28 -3.51
C LEU A 45 -1.83 -1.11 -4.33
N GLY A 46 -1.46 -0.98 -5.61
CA GLY A 46 -1.95 0.09 -6.50
C GLY A 46 -3.47 0.07 -6.72
N ASN A 47 -4.08 -1.11 -6.75
CA ASN A 47 -5.53 -1.28 -6.87
C ASN A 47 -6.27 -1.27 -5.52
N SER A 48 -5.53 -1.17 -4.42
CA SER A 48 -6.09 -1.21 -3.08
C SER A 48 -6.65 0.14 -2.65
N MET A 49 -7.52 0.12 -1.64
CA MET A 49 -8.08 1.32 -1.02
C MET A 49 -7.25 1.72 0.20
N ILE A 50 -7.22 3.02 0.51
CA ILE A 50 -6.58 3.55 1.71
C ILE A 50 -7.41 3.14 2.95
N VAL A 51 -6.83 2.30 3.80
CA VAL A 51 -7.47 1.69 4.98
C VAL A 51 -8.12 2.72 5.92
N PRO A 52 -7.46 3.83 6.32
CA PRO A 52 -8.08 4.80 7.23
C PRO A 52 -9.30 5.51 6.62
N VAL A 53 -9.36 5.70 5.30
CA VAL A 53 -10.52 6.32 4.64
C VAL A 53 -11.72 5.39 4.70
N ILE A 54 -11.54 4.12 4.36
CA ILE A 54 -12.61 3.11 4.43
C ILE A 54 -13.10 2.94 5.87
N LYS A 55 -12.20 2.97 6.85
CA LYS A 55 -12.57 2.94 8.27
C LYS A 55 -13.45 4.13 8.67
N TRP A 56 -13.17 5.33 8.15
CA TRP A 56 -13.99 6.50 8.40
C TRP A 56 -15.38 6.37 7.74
N ILE A 57 -15.43 5.99 6.46
CA ILE A 57 -16.70 5.78 5.72
C ILE A 57 -17.57 4.75 6.43
N GLY A 58 -16.99 3.64 6.88
CA GLY A 58 -17.73 2.59 7.60
C GLY A 58 -18.35 3.09 8.90
N ARG A 59 -17.65 3.97 9.65
CA ARG A 59 -18.20 4.59 10.86
C ARG A 59 -19.40 5.49 10.54
N GLU A 60 -19.27 6.31 9.51
CA GLU A 60 -20.36 7.20 9.07
C GLU A 60 -21.58 6.43 8.56
N PHE A 61 -21.34 5.33 7.84
CA PHE A 61 -22.40 4.46 7.36
C PHE A 61 -23.16 3.81 8.52
N THR A 62 -22.43 3.23 9.48
CA THR A 62 -23.01 2.61 10.68
C THR A 62 -23.85 3.63 11.47
N ALA A 63 -23.30 4.82 11.74
CA ALA A 63 -23.99 5.88 12.46
C ALA A 63 -25.26 6.41 11.77
N ARG A 64 -25.42 6.18 10.45
CA ARG A 64 -26.62 6.54 9.70
C ARG A 64 -27.64 5.41 9.63
N CYS A 65 -27.18 4.16 9.50
CA CYS A 65 -28.04 2.99 9.54
C CYS A 65 -28.70 2.81 10.91
N ASP A 66 -27.98 3.08 12.01
CA ASP A 66 -28.53 2.97 13.36
C ASP A 66 -29.62 4.04 13.68
N LYS A 67 -29.80 5.04 12.80
CA LYS A 67 -30.78 6.13 12.97
C LYS A 67 -32.05 5.95 12.13
N GLN A 68 -32.12 4.93 11.28
CA GLN A 68 -33.29 4.60 10.45
C GLN A 68 -34.10 3.48 11.09
#